data_AF-A0A6M4P9J7-F1
#
_entry.id   AF-A0A6M4P9J7-F1
#
_cell.length_a   1.000
_cell.length_b   1.000
_cell.length_c   1.000
_cell.angle_alpha   90.00
_cell.angle_beta   90.00
_cell.angle_gamma   90.00
#
_symmetry.space_group_name_H-M   'P 1'
#
loop_
_entity.id
_entity.type
_entity.pdbx_description
1 polymer ?
#
loop_
_entity_poly.entity_id
_entity_poly.type
_entity_poly.pdbx_seq_one_letter_code
_entity_poly.pdbx_strand_id
1 'polypeptide(L)'
;MSIVLTPDLSKAARRELTLTQTNVIAETGIQAYKLKQFEAGRFRPDLASLKKLTDFYESQGIDFEKLDAHAAGTLPAVERETLAKRGLTAHGKPGFLISDDVDQERMDSVLERMEENDQRVFELIAQEHTTNLFGGASDETEKAMRELFGRLAENHLLFRFLQGKGLVTEAKDKPSTIGDHLANWAKDSPLYDVLTLSDEASGLDDLEG
;
A
#
# COMPACT_ATOMS: atom_id res chain seq x y z
N MET A 1 -14.14 -21.61 -21.98
CA MET A 1 -14.26 -20.14 -21.84
C MET A 1 -13.27 -19.76 -20.76
N SER A 2 -12.31 -18.86 -20.97
CA SER A 2 -11.38 -18.51 -19.88
C SER A 2 -12.14 -17.75 -18.80
N ILE A 3 -12.32 -18.37 -17.62
CA ILE A 3 -12.89 -17.70 -16.45
C ILE A 3 -11.90 -16.62 -16.01
N VAL A 4 -12.38 -15.38 -15.88
CA VAL A 4 -11.59 -14.29 -15.32
C VAL A 4 -11.53 -14.49 -13.81
N LEU A 5 -10.32 -14.58 -13.26
CA LEU A 5 -10.11 -14.69 -11.82
C LEU A 5 -10.72 -13.47 -11.10
N THR A 6 -11.71 -13.72 -10.25
CA THR A 6 -12.34 -12.70 -9.40
C THR A 6 -11.71 -12.69 -8.00
N PRO A 7 -11.88 -11.61 -7.21
CA PRO A 7 -11.42 -11.57 -5.82
C PRO A 7 -11.89 -12.75 -4.97
N ASP A 8 -13.15 -13.16 -5.15
CA ASP A 8 -13.75 -14.24 -4.37
C ASP A 8 -13.25 -15.61 -4.82
N LEU A 9 -13.04 -15.81 -6.13
CA LEU A 9 -12.40 -17.02 -6.66
C LEU A 9 -10.95 -17.14 -6.19
N SER A 10 -10.19 -16.04 -6.15
CA SER A 10 -8.82 -16.03 -5.61
C SER A 10 -8.79 -16.46 -4.15
N LYS A 11 -9.67 -15.89 -3.31
CA LYS A 11 -9.79 -16.28 -1.90
C LYS A 11 -10.20 -17.74 -1.75
N ALA A 12 -11.18 -18.19 -2.54
CA ALA A 12 -11.68 -19.55 -2.48
C ALA A 12 -10.58 -20.55 -2.87
N ALA A 13 -9.84 -20.29 -3.95
CA ALA A 13 -8.74 -21.13 -4.40
C ALA A 13 -7.63 -21.21 -3.34
N ARG A 14 -7.29 -20.06 -2.74
CA ARG A 14 -6.31 -20.00 -1.66
C ARG A 14 -6.75 -20.78 -0.42
N ARG A 15 -8.04 -20.74 -0.06
CA ARG A 15 -8.61 -21.51 1.05
C ARG A 15 -8.62 -23.01 0.77
N GLU A 16 -9.00 -23.41 -0.43
CA GLU A 16 -9.00 -24.82 -0.87
C GLU A 16 -7.60 -25.44 -0.75
N LEU A 17 -6.57 -24.67 -1.12
CA LEU A 17 -5.17 -25.09 -1.00
C LEU A 17 -4.57 -24.89 0.41
N THR A 18 -5.34 -24.36 1.37
CA THR A 18 -4.85 -24.02 2.73
C THR A 18 -3.63 -23.08 2.71
N LEU A 19 -3.57 -22.16 1.74
CA LEU A 19 -2.46 -21.23 1.58
C LEU A 19 -2.73 -19.91 2.30
N THR A 20 -1.67 -19.28 2.82
CA THR A 20 -1.72 -17.89 3.27
C THR A 20 -1.46 -16.94 2.09
N GLN A 21 -1.82 -15.65 2.22
CA GLN A 21 -1.45 -14.66 1.21
C GLN A 21 0.08 -14.59 1.02
N THR A 22 0.83 -14.72 2.12
CA THR A 22 2.30 -14.77 2.11
C THR A 22 2.84 -15.92 1.27
N ASN A 23 2.23 -17.12 1.34
CA ASN A 23 2.64 -18.23 0.48
C ASN A 23 2.42 -17.91 -0.99
N VAL A 24 1.25 -17.36 -1.34
CA VAL A 24 0.94 -17.00 -2.73
C VAL A 24 1.86 -15.91 -3.25
N ILE A 25 2.18 -14.91 -2.43
CA ILE A 25 3.13 -13.84 -2.78
C ILE A 25 4.51 -14.43 -3.08
N ALA A 26 5.00 -15.32 -2.22
CA ALA A 26 6.32 -15.95 -2.40
C ALA A 26 6.41 -16.78 -3.69
N GLU A 27 5.36 -17.55 -4.01
CA GLU A 27 5.35 -18.44 -5.18
C GLU A 27 5.09 -17.69 -6.50
N THR A 28 4.24 -16.66 -6.47
CA THR A 28 3.84 -15.93 -7.69
C THR A 28 4.73 -14.73 -7.99
N GLY A 29 5.48 -14.25 -7.00
CA GLY A 29 6.24 -13.00 -7.06
C GLY A 29 5.35 -11.77 -7.28
N ILE A 30 4.05 -11.86 -6.96
CA ILE A 30 3.14 -10.72 -7.02
C ILE A 30 3.33 -9.90 -5.75
N GLN A 31 3.43 -8.58 -5.92
CA GLN A 31 3.58 -7.65 -4.80
C GLN A 31 2.44 -7.81 -3.78
N ALA A 32 2.81 -7.79 -2.50
CA ALA A 32 1.90 -8.08 -1.40
C ALA A 32 0.66 -7.18 -1.42
N TYR A 33 0.86 -5.88 -1.68
CA TYR A 33 -0.23 -4.90 -1.74
C TYR A 33 -1.23 -5.24 -2.85
N LYS A 34 -0.79 -5.67 -4.04
CA LYS A 34 -1.66 -6.02 -5.17
C LYS A 34 -2.59 -7.18 -4.81
N LEU A 35 -2.03 -8.26 -4.23
CA LEU A 35 -2.84 -9.42 -3.82
C LEU A 35 -3.80 -9.05 -2.68
N LYS A 36 -3.31 -8.33 -1.65
CA LYS A 36 -4.12 -7.92 -0.50
C LYS A 36 -5.30 -7.05 -0.93
N GLN A 37 -5.06 -6.03 -1.74
CA GLN A 37 -6.09 -5.10 -2.20
C GLN A 37 -7.04 -5.75 -3.23
N PHE A 38 -6.53 -6.65 -4.08
CA PHE A 38 -7.36 -7.43 -5.00
C PHE A 38 -8.34 -8.33 -4.26
N GLU A 39 -7.85 -9.18 -3.35
CA GLU A 39 -8.73 -10.05 -2.56
C GLU A 39 -9.67 -9.22 -1.68
N ALA A 40 -9.26 -8.05 -1.18
CA ALA A 40 -10.17 -7.14 -0.46
C ALA A 40 -11.25 -6.50 -1.34
N GLY A 41 -11.20 -6.67 -2.67
CA GLY A 41 -12.12 -6.05 -3.63
C GLY A 41 -11.89 -4.56 -3.85
N ARG A 42 -10.70 -4.05 -3.48
CA ARG A 42 -10.33 -2.63 -3.51
C ARG A 42 -9.44 -2.25 -4.68
N PHE A 43 -8.91 -3.24 -5.39
CA PHE A 43 -7.99 -3.06 -6.50
C PHE A 43 -8.28 -4.08 -7.59
N ARG A 44 -8.07 -3.69 -8.85
CA ARG A 44 -8.12 -4.58 -10.00
C ARG A 44 -6.71 -4.71 -10.58
N PRO A 45 -6.04 -5.87 -10.38
CA PRO A 45 -4.72 -6.09 -10.94
C PRO A 45 -4.71 -6.04 -12.46
N ASP A 46 -3.54 -5.74 -13.00
CA ASP A 46 -3.27 -5.86 -14.43
C ASP A 46 -3.40 -7.32 -14.91
N LEU A 47 -3.47 -7.49 -16.23
CA LEU A 47 -3.65 -8.81 -16.84
C LEU A 47 -2.48 -9.77 -16.57
N ALA A 48 -1.25 -9.27 -16.44
CA ALA A 48 -0.10 -10.12 -16.18
C ALA A 48 -0.12 -10.66 -14.74
N SER A 49 -0.50 -9.82 -13.77
CA SER A 49 -0.71 -10.20 -12.37
C SER A 49 -1.87 -11.21 -12.23
N LEU A 50 -3.00 -10.97 -12.91
CA LEU A 50 -4.11 -11.93 -12.93
C LEU A 50 -3.72 -13.26 -13.57
N LYS A 51 -2.93 -13.23 -14.65
CA LYS A 51 -2.43 -14.44 -15.29
C LYS A 51 -1.52 -15.23 -14.36
N LYS A 52 -0.56 -14.58 -13.70
CA LYS A 52 0.32 -15.23 -12.71
C LYS A 52 -0.46 -15.93 -11.60
N LEU A 53 -1.50 -15.28 -11.03
CA LEU A 53 -2.36 -15.90 -10.02
C LEU A 53 -3.11 -17.11 -10.59
N THR A 54 -3.70 -16.95 -11.79
CA THR A 54 -4.50 -18.00 -12.43
C THR A 54 -3.63 -19.23 -12.73
N ASP A 55 -2.50 -19.02 -13.41
CA ASP A 55 -1.54 -20.07 -13.74
C ASP A 55 -1.05 -20.79 -12.48
N PHE A 56 -0.75 -20.05 -11.41
CA PHE A 56 -0.31 -20.63 -10.14
C PHE A 56 -1.39 -21.53 -9.55
N TYR A 57 -2.61 -21.05 -9.35
CA TYR A 57 -3.68 -21.85 -8.76
C TYR A 57 -4.04 -23.07 -9.63
N GLU A 58 -4.09 -22.92 -10.95
CA GLU A 58 -4.31 -24.05 -11.88
C GLU A 58 -3.17 -25.08 -11.80
N SER A 59 -1.92 -24.63 -11.68
CA SER A 59 -0.77 -25.53 -11.51
C SER A 59 -0.81 -26.32 -10.19
N GLN A 60 -1.48 -25.79 -9.17
CA GLN A 60 -1.74 -26.46 -7.89
C GLN A 60 -3.01 -27.34 -7.93
N GLY A 61 -3.67 -27.45 -9.09
CA GLY A 61 -4.84 -28.31 -9.32
C GLY A 61 -6.19 -27.66 -9.09
N ILE A 62 -6.26 -26.32 -8.97
CA ILE A 62 -7.54 -25.61 -8.88
C ILE A 62 -8.22 -25.55 -10.24
N ASP A 63 -9.47 -26.00 -10.26
CA ASP A 63 -10.36 -25.88 -11.40
C ASP A 63 -11.39 -24.77 -11.10
N PHE A 64 -11.18 -23.59 -11.69
CA PHE A 64 -12.03 -22.44 -11.44
C PHE A 64 -13.47 -22.62 -11.92
N GLU A 65 -13.74 -23.47 -12.92
CA GLU A 65 -15.10 -23.75 -13.37
C GLU A 65 -15.90 -24.50 -12.28
N LYS A 66 -15.25 -25.46 -11.61
CA LYS A 66 -15.85 -26.17 -10.47
C LYS A 66 -15.95 -25.29 -9.23
N LEU A 67 -14.93 -24.47 -8.98
CA LEU A 67 -14.87 -23.60 -7.81
C LEU A 67 -15.97 -22.52 -7.87
N ASP A 68 -16.19 -21.92 -9.04
CA ASP A 68 -17.25 -20.92 -9.26
C ASP A 68 -18.65 -21.53 -9.11
N ALA A 69 -18.86 -22.74 -9.64
CA ALA A 69 -20.11 -23.48 -9.47
C ALA A 69 -20.42 -23.79 -8.00
N HIS A 70 -19.40 -24.08 -7.19
CA HIS A 70 -19.55 -24.32 -5.74
C HIS A 70 -19.79 -23.03 -4.96
N ALA A 71 -19.12 -21.93 -5.32
CA ALA A 71 -19.30 -20.62 -4.71
C ALA A 71 -20.70 -20.02 -5.02
N ALA A 72 -21.20 -20.19 -6.24
CA ALA A 72 -22.53 -19.74 -6.65
C ALA A 72 -23.68 -20.42 -5.88
N GLY A 73 -23.45 -21.61 -5.32
CA GLY A 73 -24.42 -22.34 -4.51
C GLY A 73 -24.44 -21.98 -3.02
N THR A 74 -23.46 -21.21 -2.52
CA THR A 74 -23.17 -21.15 -1.06
C THR A 74 -23.10 -19.74 -0.47
N LEU A 75 -23.31 -18.66 -1.25
CA LEU A 75 -23.31 -17.31 -0.70
C LEU A 75 -24.72 -16.87 -0.26
N PRO A 76 -25.01 -16.75 1.05
CA PRO A 76 -26.24 -16.10 1.49
C PRO A 76 -26.25 -14.64 1.03
N ALA A 77 -27.40 -14.18 0.53
CA ALA A 77 -27.60 -12.83 -0.02
C ALA A 77 -27.13 -11.67 0.88
N VAL A 78 -26.97 -11.95 2.18
CA VAL A 78 -26.53 -11.02 3.22
C VAL A 78 -25.08 -10.53 3.00
N GLU A 79 -24.16 -11.36 2.49
CA GLU A 79 -22.76 -10.95 2.27
C GLU A 79 -22.57 -9.99 1.08
N ARG A 80 -23.45 -10.06 0.07
CA ARG A 80 -23.46 -9.11 -1.06
C ARG A 80 -23.85 -7.70 -0.60
N GLU A 81 -24.69 -7.59 0.44
CA GLU A 81 -25.13 -6.31 0.99
C GLU A 81 -24.10 -5.70 1.96
N THR A 82 -23.31 -6.51 2.67
CA THR A 82 -22.25 -6.02 3.57
C THR A 82 -21.05 -5.43 2.82
N LEU A 83 -20.75 -5.92 1.60
CA LEU A 83 -19.74 -5.32 0.71
C LEU A 83 -20.15 -3.89 0.28
N ALA A 84 -21.44 -3.67 0.01
CA ALA A 84 -21.97 -2.34 -0.30
C ALA A 84 -21.93 -1.36 0.89
N LYS A 85 -21.97 -1.87 2.13
CA LYS A 85 -21.97 -1.06 3.36
C LYS A 85 -20.58 -0.72 3.92
N ARG A 86 -19.48 -1.24 3.33
CA ARG A 86 -18.09 -0.94 3.73
C ARG A 86 -17.51 0.37 3.17
N GLY A 87 -18.37 1.37 2.90
CA GLY A 87 -17.94 2.71 2.45
C GLY A 87 -17.70 2.87 0.95
N LEU A 88 -18.06 1.87 0.14
CA LEU A 88 -18.10 2.00 -1.31
C LEU A 88 -19.41 2.64 -1.72
N THR A 89 -19.47 3.98 -1.72
CA THR A 89 -20.51 4.66 -2.49
C THR A 89 -20.22 4.41 -3.97
N ALA A 90 -21.19 3.86 -4.71
CA ALA A 90 -21.16 3.74 -6.18
C ALA A 90 -21.01 5.10 -6.91
N HIS A 91 -21.00 6.20 -6.16
CA HIS A 91 -20.47 7.48 -6.60
C HIS A 91 -18.94 7.39 -6.57
N GLY A 92 -18.34 7.13 -7.74
CA GLY A 92 -16.90 7.23 -7.93
C GLY A 92 -16.45 8.63 -7.52
N LYS A 93 -16.00 8.76 -6.27
CA LYS A 93 -15.23 9.93 -5.85
C LYS A 93 -13.99 9.96 -6.74
N PRO A 94 -13.56 11.14 -7.20
CA PRO A 94 -12.35 11.24 -8.00
C PRO A 94 -11.22 10.49 -7.28
N GLY A 95 -10.68 9.46 -7.94
CA GLY A 95 -9.38 8.93 -7.53
C GLY A 95 -8.36 10.06 -7.57
N PHE A 96 -7.25 9.91 -6.86
CA PHE A 96 -6.15 10.84 -7.03
C PHE A 96 -5.43 10.52 -8.34
N LEU A 97 -4.94 11.55 -9.01
CA LEU A 97 -4.11 11.40 -10.20
C LEU A 97 -2.69 11.05 -9.77
N ILE A 98 -2.09 10.07 -10.44
CA ILE A 98 -0.67 9.71 -10.31
C ILE A 98 0.06 10.40 -11.47
N SER A 99 1.23 10.99 -11.20
CA SER A 99 2.04 11.61 -12.25
C SER A 99 2.55 10.57 -13.24
N ASP A 100 2.55 10.90 -14.53
CA ASP A 100 3.15 10.06 -15.57
C ASP A 100 4.67 9.96 -15.44
N ASP A 101 5.29 10.82 -14.63
CA ASP A 101 6.73 10.80 -14.32
C ASP A 101 7.11 9.70 -13.31
N VAL A 102 6.12 9.06 -12.68
CA VAL A 102 6.36 7.95 -11.75
C VAL A 102 6.20 6.65 -12.51
N ASP A 103 7.32 5.99 -12.78
CA ASP A 103 7.30 4.67 -13.42
C ASP A 103 6.61 3.61 -12.52
N GLN A 104 6.23 2.50 -13.14
CA GLN A 104 5.48 1.43 -12.49
C GLN A 104 6.23 0.80 -11.31
N GLU A 105 7.56 0.68 -11.39
CA GLU A 105 8.39 0.08 -10.34
C GLU A 105 8.42 0.99 -9.10
N ARG A 106 8.68 2.29 -9.30
CA ARG A 106 8.63 3.30 -8.24
C ARG A 106 7.24 3.40 -7.62
N MET A 107 6.20 3.41 -8.44
CA MET A 107 4.81 3.43 -7.95
C MET A 107 4.53 2.21 -7.06
N ASP A 108 4.95 1.03 -7.49
CA ASP A 108 4.75 -0.21 -6.73
C ASP A 108 5.50 -0.18 -5.39
N SER A 109 6.77 0.26 -5.37
CA SER A 109 7.55 0.42 -4.13
C SER A 109 6.92 1.44 -3.17
N VAL A 110 6.41 2.55 -3.69
CA VAL A 110 5.71 3.57 -2.88
C VAL A 110 4.43 2.99 -2.25
N LEU A 111 3.62 2.30 -3.03
CA LEU A 111 2.38 1.69 -2.53
C LEU A 111 2.65 0.59 -1.51
N GLU A 112 3.70 -0.20 -1.70
CA GLU A 112 4.15 -1.19 -0.73
C GLU A 112 4.59 -0.53 0.58
N ARG A 113 5.41 0.52 0.51
CA ARG A 113 5.83 1.27 1.71
C ARG A 113 4.66 1.92 2.45
N MET A 114 3.69 2.45 1.72
CA MET A 114 2.49 3.02 2.33
C MET A 114 1.70 1.97 3.13
N GLU A 115 1.60 0.75 2.61
CA GLU A 115 0.94 -0.37 3.28
C GLU A 115 1.74 -0.85 4.51
N GLU A 116 3.07 -0.90 4.44
CA GLU A 116 3.94 -1.17 5.61
C GLU A 116 3.71 -0.14 6.73
N ASN A 117 3.67 1.14 6.35
CA ASN A 117 3.43 2.23 7.27
C ASN A 117 2.02 2.14 7.89
N ASP A 118 0.98 1.88 7.10
CA ASP A 118 -0.38 1.70 7.61
C ASP A 118 -0.45 0.53 8.60
N GLN A 119 0.18 -0.59 8.28
CA GLN A 119 0.27 -1.73 9.18
C GLN A 119 0.93 -1.34 10.51
N ARG A 120 2.06 -0.62 10.46
CA ARG A 120 2.76 -0.16 11.67
C ARG A 120 1.95 0.88 12.46
N VAL A 121 1.23 1.77 11.78
CA VAL A 121 0.31 2.72 12.39
C VAL A 121 -0.78 2.00 13.18
N PHE A 122 -1.38 0.95 12.62
CA PHE A 122 -2.38 0.15 13.33
C PHE A 122 -1.81 -0.52 14.58
N GLU A 123 -0.59 -1.05 14.51
CA GLU A 123 0.09 -1.62 15.67
C GLU A 123 0.33 -0.58 16.76
N LEU A 124 0.85 0.60 16.40
CA LEU A 124 1.15 1.68 17.35
C LEU A 124 -0.11 2.25 18.01
N ILE A 125 -1.20 2.41 17.27
CA ILE A 125 -2.49 2.86 17.82
C ILE A 125 -3.05 1.85 18.83
N ALA A 126 -2.78 0.55 18.64
CA ALA A 126 -3.23 -0.50 19.55
C ALA A 126 -2.34 -0.68 20.80
N GLN A 127 -1.20 0.02 20.90
CA GLN A 127 -0.32 -0.09 22.07
C GLN A 127 -0.94 0.57 23.30
N GLU A 128 -0.70 -0.02 24.47
CA GLU A 128 -1.16 0.53 25.74
C GLU A 128 -0.38 1.79 26.10
N HIS A 129 -1.13 2.82 26.53
CA HIS A 129 -0.56 4.04 27.07
C HIS A 129 0.00 3.78 28.47
N THR A 130 1.27 4.10 28.70
CA THR A 130 1.90 4.00 30.01
C THR A 130 2.36 5.37 30.50
N THR A 131 2.34 5.57 31.81
CA THR A 131 2.66 6.86 32.45
C THR A 131 3.87 6.76 33.35
N ASN A 132 4.62 7.86 33.47
CA ASN A 132 5.73 7.97 34.41
C ASN A 132 5.25 8.09 35.87
N LEU A 133 6.15 7.81 36.83
CA LEU A 133 5.87 7.83 38.27
C LEU A 133 5.39 9.20 38.79
N PHE A 134 5.71 10.28 38.09
CA PHE A 134 5.33 11.66 38.42
C PHE A 134 4.20 12.21 37.52
N GLY A 135 3.49 11.33 36.81
CA GLY A 135 2.52 11.70 35.77
C GLY A 135 3.18 11.99 34.43
N GLY A 136 2.35 12.18 33.39
CA GLY A 136 2.79 12.31 32.00
C GLY A 136 3.03 10.96 31.31
N ALA A 137 3.17 11.00 29.98
CA ALA A 137 3.47 9.82 29.17
C ALA A 137 4.85 9.26 29.54
N SER A 138 5.01 7.94 29.50
CA SER A 138 6.32 7.30 29.61
C SER A 138 7.20 7.61 28.39
N ASP A 139 8.51 7.43 28.55
CA ASP A 139 9.46 7.56 27.44
C ASP A 139 9.13 6.60 26.29
N GLU A 140 8.65 5.39 26.61
CA GLU A 140 8.16 4.41 25.63
C GLU A 140 6.94 4.93 24.88
N THR A 141 5.97 5.51 25.60
CA THR A 141 4.79 6.12 24.99
C THR A 141 5.17 7.30 24.12
N GLU A 142 6.06 8.19 24.56
CA GLU A 142 6.54 9.30 23.75
C GLU A 142 7.28 8.85 22.49
N LYS A 143 8.09 7.80 22.60
CA LYS A 143 8.74 7.17 21.44
C LYS A 143 7.72 6.59 20.47
N ALA A 144 6.72 5.86 20.95
CA ALA A 144 5.66 5.30 20.13
C ALA A 144 4.83 6.40 19.44
N MET A 145 4.52 7.50 20.15
CA MET A 145 3.84 8.66 19.57
C MET A 145 4.68 9.32 18.47
N ARG A 146 5.98 9.53 18.70
CA ARG A 146 6.89 10.07 17.67
C ARG A 146 6.95 9.17 16.44
N GLU A 147 7.05 7.86 16.63
CA GLU A 147 7.03 6.89 15.53
C GLU A 147 5.70 6.96 14.77
N LEU A 148 4.56 6.97 15.47
CA LEU A 148 3.23 7.06 14.88
C LEU A 148 3.09 8.30 13.97
N PHE A 149 3.45 9.48 14.47
CA PHE A 149 3.41 10.70 13.67
C PHE A 149 4.40 10.66 12.51
N GLY A 150 5.59 10.08 12.71
CA GLY A 150 6.56 9.87 11.64
C GLY A 150 5.99 9.03 10.50
N ARG A 151 5.34 7.91 10.81
CA ARG A 151 4.71 7.02 9.81
C ARG A 151 3.59 7.71 9.04
N LEU A 152 2.73 8.45 9.74
CA LEU A 152 1.67 9.24 9.12
C LEU A 152 2.23 10.33 8.21
N ALA A 153 3.30 11.01 8.64
CA ALA A 153 3.98 12.02 7.84
C ALA A 153 4.66 11.41 6.60
N GLU A 154 5.32 10.26 6.73
CA GLU A 154 5.94 9.54 5.60
C GLU A 154 4.89 9.19 4.53
N ASN A 155 3.73 8.65 4.94
CA ASN A 155 2.62 8.37 4.01
C ASN A 155 2.11 9.62 3.30
N HIS A 156 2.09 10.76 3.97
CA HIS A 156 1.76 12.02 3.32
C HIS A 156 2.81 12.39 2.25
N LEU A 157 4.10 12.29 2.55
CA LEU A 157 5.17 12.60 1.59
C LEU A 157 5.13 11.67 0.37
N LEU A 158 4.94 10.37 0.60
CA LEU A 158 4.79 9.36 -0.46
C LEU A 158 3.59 9.64 -1.35
N PHE A 159 2.45 10.02 -0.74
CA PHE A 159 1.28 10.43 -1.49
C PHE A 159 1.54 11.68 -2.35
N ARG A 160 2.28 12.67 -1.82
CA ARG A 160 2.65 13.88 -2.58
C ARG A 160 3.62 13.56 -3.71
N PHE A 161 4.55 12.64 -3.49
CA PHE A 161 5.43 12.12 -4.52
C PHE A 161 4.63 11.49 -5.68
N LEU A 162 3.65 10.62 -5.39
CA LEU A 162 2.79 10.02 -6.44
C LEU A 162 2.07 11.09 -7.28
N GLN A 163 1.80 12.27 -6.72
CA GLN A 163 1.19 13.39 -7.43
C GLN A 163 2.20 14.26 -8.21
N GLY A 164 3.46 13.85 -8.32
CA GLY A 164 4.55 14.64 -8.92
C GLY A 164 4.96 15.86 -8.08
N LYS A 165 4.65 15.85 -6.77
CA LYS A 165 4.89 16.98 -5.85
C LYS A 165 5.86 16.58 -4.75
N GLY A 166 7.07 16.19 -5.12
CA GLY A 166 8.14 15.90 -4.16
C GLY A 166 8.38 17.10 -3.24
N LEU A 167 8.29 16.87 -1.93
CA LEU A 167 8.48 17.90 -0.90
C LEU A 167 9.84 17.78 -0.19
N VAL A 168 10.55 16.67 -0.42
CA VAL A 168 11.82 16.37 0.23
C VAL A 168 12.94 16.76 -0.71
N THR A 169 13.88 17.56 -0.20
CA THR A 169 15.09 17.95 -0.92
C THR A 169 16.24 17.01 -0.58
N GLU A 170 17.38 17.18 -1.25
CA GLU A 170 18.61 16.53 -0.80
C GLU A 170 18.97 16.97 0.64
N ALA A 171 19.44 16.01 1.41
CA ALA A 171 19.65 16.13 2.84
C ALA A 171 21.10 16.51 3.13
N LYS A 172 21.27 17.61 3.86
CA LYS A 172 22.57 18.22 4.13
C LYS A 172 23.13 17.80 5.47
N ASP A 173 24.44 17.63 5.56
CA ASP A 173 25.15 17.30 6.80
C ASP A 173 24.91 18.34 7.91
N LYS A 174 24.78 19.62 7.53
CA LYS A 174 24.47 20.71 8.44
C LYS A 174 23.13 21.35 8.07
N PRO A 175 22.01 20.91 8.68
CA PRO A 175 20.70 21.48 8.41
C PRO A 175 20.65 22.95 8.85
N SER A 176 20.10 23.80 8.00
CA SER A 176 19.96 25.25 8.20
C SER A 176 18.51 25.72 8.15
N THR A 177 17.64 24.90 7.56
CA THR A 177 16.20 25.13 7.43
C THR A 177 15.40 23.95 7.97
N ILE A 178 14.11 24.16 8.23
CA ILE A 178 13.19 23.06 8.59
C ILE A 178 13.09 22.03 7.44
N GLY A 179 13.22 22.47 6.19
CA GLY A 179 13.31 21.58 5.03
C GLY A 179 14.53 20.65 5.12
N ASP A 180 15.69 21.18 5.51
CA ASP A 180 16.90 20.34 5.69
C ASP A 180 16.72 19.32 6.83
N HIS A 181 15.98 19.67 7.88
CA HIS A 181 15.64 18.73 8.95
C HIS A 181 14.68 17.63 8.47
N LEU A 182 13.66 17.98 7.67
CA LEU A 182 12.75 17.01 7.05
C LEU A 182 13.51 16.07 6.12
N ALA A 183 14.43 16.61 5.30
CA ALA A 183 15.26 15.82 4.41
C ALA A 183 16.17 14.85 5.17
N ASN A 184 16.82 15.31 6.25
CA ASN A 184 17.62 14.42 7.10
C ASN A 184 16.78 13.38 7.84
N TRP A 185 15.55 13.69 8.25
CA TRP A 185 14.64 12.69 8.81
C TRP A 185 14.23 11.65 7.76
N ALA A 186 13.99 12.08 6.52
CA ALA A 186 13.61 11.20 5.42
C ALA A 186 14.75 10.28 4.95
N LYS A 187 16.02 10.59 5.25
CA LYS A 187 17.18 9.73 4.92
C LYS A 187 17.05 8.30 5.47
N ASP A 188 16.35 8.14 6.59
CA ASP A 188 16.11 6.83 7.19
C ASP A 188 14.99 6.04 6.50
N SER A 189 14.28 6.65 5.55
CA SER A 189 13.30 5.97 4.70
C SER A 189 14.03 5.13 3.64
N PRO A 190 13.61 3.87 3.41
CA PRO A 190 14.14 3.07 2.29
C PRO A 190 13.77 3.66 0.92
N LEU A 191 12.87 4.65 0.88
CA LEU A 191 12.45 5.36 -0.33
C LEU A 191 13.02 6.77 -0.40
N TYR A 192 14.10 7.09 0.32
CA TYR A 192 14.70 8.42 0.30
C TYR A 192 14.99 8.92 -1.13
N ASP A 193 15.60 8.08 -1.96
CA ASP A 193 15.91 8.37 -3.37
C ASP A 193 14.66 8.57 -4.24
N VAL A 194 13.51 8.07 -3.80
CA VAL A 194 12.21 8.28 -4.45
C VAL A 194 11.60 9.60 -3.98
N LEU A 195 11.75 9.94 -2.71
CA LEU A 195 11.17 11.15 -2.11
C LEU A 195 11.90 12.43 -2.55
N THR A 196 13.17 12.32 -2.92
CA THR A 196 13.96 13.43 -3.46
C THR A 196 13.65 13.65 -4.94
N LEU A 197 13.36 14.89 -5.30
CA LEU A 197 13.33 15.27 -6.72
C LEU A 197 14.77 15.28 -7.23
N SER A 198 15.07 14.50 -8.26
CA SER A 198 16.31 14.68 -9.03
C SER A 198 16.29 16.06 -9.68
N ASP A 199 17.37 16.83 -9.54
CA ASP A 199 17.52 18.21 -10.06
C ASP A 199 17.25 18.37 -11.57
N GLU A 200 17.09 17.29 -12.34
CA GLU A 200 16.73 17.37 -13.76
C GLU A 200 15.31 17.93 -14.02
N ALA A 201 14.44 17.99 -13.01
CA ALA A 201 13.06 18.48 -13.15
C ALA A 201 12.85 19.96 -12.74
N SER A 202 13.84 20.60 -12.12
CA SER A 202 13.75 22.01 -11.72
C SER A 202 14.24 22.92 -12.84
N GLY A 203 13.47 23.00 -13.93
CA GLY A 203 13.61 24.03 -14.97
C GLY A 203 13.27 25.44 -14.47
N LEU A 204 13.90 25.88 -13.38
CA LEU A 204 13.76 27.19 -12.76
C LEU A 204 14.95 28.12 -13.02
N ASP A 205 15.94 27.69 -13.81
CA ASP A 205 17.13 28.51 -14.13
C ASP A 205 16.97 29.43 -15.35
N ASP A 206 15.85 29.41 -16.08
CA ASP A 206 15.67 30.17 -17.33
C ASP A 206 14.81 31.45 -17.21
N LEU A 207 14.75 32.08 -16.03
CA LEU A 207 14.07 33.39 -15.86
C LEU A 207 14.95 34.44 -15.16
N GLU A 208 16.18 34.61 -15.64
CA GLU A 208 16.89 35.90 -15.51
C GLU A 208 17.36 36.34 -16.90
N GLY A 209 16.52 37.17 -17.54
CA GLY A 209 16.84 37.96 -18.73
C GLY A 209 16.48 39.41 -18.49
#